data_AF-H8K8U1-F1
#
_entry.id   AF-H8K8U1-F1
#
_cell.length_a   1.000
_cell.length_b   1.000
_cell.length_c   1.000
_cell.angle_alpha   90.00
_cell.angle_beta   90.00
_cell.angle_gamma   90.00
#
_symmetry.space_group_name_H-M   'P 1'
#
loop_
_entity.id
_entity.type
_entity.pdbx_description
1 polymer ?
#
loop_
_entity_poly.entity_id
_entity_poly.type
_entity_poly.pdbx_seq_one_letter_code
_entity_poly.pdbx_strand_id
1 'polypeptide(L)' 'MIKEAYSAEIINDEDLWIYMLTDHNMTSHTYDTKLADEIYSRIKNYVPELKKLLNIPKVNKELVNENQLQKEQGVH' A
#
# COMPACT_ATOMS: atom_id res chain seq x y z
N MET A 1 2.88 -5.55 -7.38
CA MET A 1 1.95 -4.99 -6.37
C MET A 1 2.15 -3.50 -6.10
N ILE A 2 3.35 -3.02 -5.73
CA ILE A 2 3.58 -1.58 -5.44
C ILE A 2 3.36 -0.70 -6.68
N LYS A 3 3.88 -1.12 -7.83
CA LYS A 3 3.73 -0.40 -9.10
C LYS A 3 2.26 -0.21 -9.49
N GLU A 4 1.44 -1.22 -9.29
CA GLU A 4 0.01 -1.19 -9.58
C GLU A 4 -0.73 -0.29 -8.58
N ALA A 5 -0.37 -0.33 -7.29
CA ALA A 5 -0.94 0.57 -6.28
C ALA A 5 -0.59 2.04 -6.55
N TYR A 6 0.65 2.31 -7.01
CA TYR A 6 1.08 3.64 -7.41
C TYR A 6 0.36 4.11 -8.67
N SER A 7 0.26 3.24 -9.69
CA SER A 7 -0.48 3.53 -10.93
C SER A 7 -1.97 3.76 -10.70
N ALA A 8 -2.54 3.18 -9.65
CA ALA A 8 -3.92 3.36 -9.23
C ALA A 8 -4.13 4.53 -8.25
N GLU A 9 -3.09 5.35 -8.00
CA GLU A 9 -3.10 6.50 -7.07
C GLU A 9 -3.52 6.13 -5.63
N ILE A 10 -3.37 4.85 -5.25
CA ILE A 10 -3.62 4.37 -3.89
C ILE A 10 -2.45 4.79 -2.97
N ILE A 11 -1.25 4.86 -3.54
CA ILE A 11 -0.05 5.33 -2.86
C ILE A 11 0.65 6.38 -3.74
N ASN A 12 1.33 7.34 -3.12
CA ASN A 12 1.86 8.51 -3.83
C ASN A 12 3.39 8.56 -3.88
N ASP A 13 4.09 7.60 -3.26
CA ASP A 13 5.56 7.56 -3.18
C ASP A 13 6.04 6.11 -3.29
N GLU A 14 6.23 5.62 -4.51
CA GLU A 14 6.56 4.21 -4.74
C GLU A 14 7.88 3.77 -4.07
N ASP A 15 8.89 4.64 -4.06
CA ASP A 15 10.20 4.36 -3.49
C ASP A 15 10.10 4.18 -1.97
N LEU A 16 9.36 5.05 -1.28
CA LEU A 16 9.16 4.96 0.16
C LEU A 16 8.46 3.64 0.55
N TRP A 17 7.53 3.15 -0.27
CA TRP A 17 6.87 1.86 -0.05
C TRP A 17 7.80 0.67 -0.34
N ILE A 18 8.68 0.76 -1.34
CA ILE A 18 9.70 -0.26 -1.60
C ILE A 18 10.69 -0.35 -0.43
N TYR A 19 11.14 0.80 0.09
CA TYR A 19 12.02 0.85 1.25
C TYR A 19 11.35 0.27 2.50
N MET A 20 10.08 0.61 2.74
CA MET A 20 9.30 0.07 3.85
C MET A 20 9.18 -1.47 3.80
N LEU A 21 8.87 -2.02 2.62
CA LEU A 21 8.78 -3.47 2.43
C LEU A 21 10.13 -4.16 2.62
N THR A 22 11.22 -3.51 2.19
CA THR A 22 12.58 -4.01 2.38
C THR A 22 12.92 -4.08 3.88
N ASP A 23 12.68 -3.00 4.62
CA ASP A 23 12.87 -2.96 6.07
C ASP A 23 12.02 -4.01 6.79
N HIS A 24 10.76 -4.18 6.39
CA HIS A 24 9.87 -5.21 6.94
C HIS A 24 10.44 -6.63 6.74
N ASN A 25 10.96 -6.94 5.55
CA ASN A 25 11.58 -8.25 5.31
C ASN A 25 12.81 -8.48 6.20
N MET A 26 13.53 -7.40 6.51
CA MET A 26 14.72 -7.42 7.35
C MET A 26 14.42 -7.52 8.86
N THR A 27 13.17 -7.34 9.31
CA THR A 27 12.83 -7.51 10.74
C THR A 27 12.93 -8.97 11.22
N SER A 28 12.97 -9.94 10.31
CA SER A 28 13.30 -11.33 10.66
C SER A 28 14.77 -11.52 11.06
N HIS A 29 15.63 -10.56 10.71
CA HIS A 29 17.06 -10.53 10.99
C HIS A 29 17.43 -9.66 12.22
N THR A 30 16.50 -9.43 13.15
CA THR A 30 16.70 -8.58 14.35
C THR A 30 17.74 -9.07 15.36
N TYR A 31 18.43 -10.18 15.08
CA TYR A 31 19.62 -10.58 15.84
C TYR A 31 20.81 -9.63 15.58
N ASP A 32 20.80 -8.90 14.47
CA ASP A 32 21.70 -7.78 14.24
C ASP A 32 21.11 -6.52 14.88
N THR A 33 21.64 -6.14 16.04
CA THR A 33 21.17 -4.99 16.82
C THR A 33 21.36 -3.67 16.07
N LYS A 34 22.41 -3.55 15.26
CA LYS A 34 22.65 -2.35 14.46
C LYS A 34 21.58 -2.21 13.38
N LEU A 35 21.26 -3.30 12.69
CA LEU A 35 20.17 -3.34 11.71
C LEU A 35 18.82 -3.02 12.38
N ALA A 36 18.57 -3.55 13.58
CA ALA A 36 17.36 -3.28 14.34
C ALA A 36 17.21 -1.79 14.68
N ASP A 37 18.28 -1.14 15.16
CA ASP A 37 18.29 0.30 15.47
C ASP A 37 18.08 1.15 14.21
N GLU A 38 18.70 0.76 13.10
CA GLU A 38 18.52 1.41 11.81
C GLU A 38 17.07 1.33 11.31
N ILE A 39 16.46 0.15 11.34
CA ILE A 39 15.03 -0.04 10.98
C ILE A 39 14.12 0.76 11.92
N TYR A 40 14.40 0.73 13.23
CA TYR A 40 13.63 1.49 14.23
C TYR A 40 13.69 3.01 13.97
N SER A 41 14.82 3.52 13.49
CA SER A 41 14.94 4.93 13.11
C SER A 41 14.09 5.27 11.88
N ARG A 42 14.06 4.39 10.87
CA ARG A 42 13.37 4.60 9.59
C ARG A 42 11.86 4.42 9.69
N ILE A 43 11.37 3.53 10.56
CA ILE A 43 9.93 3.21 10.67
C ILE A 43 9.07 4.45 10.93
N LYS A 44 9.62 5.46 11.59
CA LYS A 44 8.95 6.74 11.88
C LYS A 44 8.55 7.49 10.60
N ASN A 45 9.32 7.32 9.53
CA ASN A 45 9.04 7.92 8.22
C ASN A 45 7.92 7.19 7.47
N TYR A 46 7.64 5.94 7.84
CA TYR A 46 6.62 5.10 7.20
C TYR A 46 5.22 5.30 7.80
N VAL A 47 5.15 5.68 9.09
CA VAL A 47 3.88 5.85 9.82
C VAL A 47 2.90 6.81 9.13
N PRO A 48 3.31 7.99 8.60
CA PRO A 48 2.40 8.89 7.91
C PRO A 48 1.73 8.25 6.68
N GLU A 49 2.50 7.53 5.85
CA GLU A 49 1.98 6.86 4.65
C GLU A 49 1.02 5.72 5.00
N LEU A 50 1.35 4.94 6.04
CA LEU A 50 0.45 3.89 6.54
C LEU A 50 -0.87 4.48 7.02
N LYS A 51 -0.84 5.62 7.72
CA LYS A 51 -2.06 6.32 8.15
C LYS A 51 -2.88 6.84 6.97
N LYS A 52 -2.23 7.39 5.93
CA LYS A 52 -2.92 7.81 4.71
C LYS A 52 -3.65 6.62 4.08
N LEU A 53 -2.96 5.48 3.95
CA LEU A 53 -3.54 4.25 3.39
C LEU A 53 -4.78 3.79 4.17
N LEU A 54 -4.74 3.82 5.51
CA LEU A 54 -5.87 3.44 6.35
C LEU A 54 -7.07 4.39 6.23
N ASN A 55 -6.82 5.65 5.88
CA ASN A 55 -7.83 6.69 5.73
C ASN A 55 -8.37 6.80 4.30
N ILE A 56 -7.88 6.00 3.35
CA ILE A 56 -8.46 5.93 2.01
C ILE A 56 -9.89 5.41 2.16
N PRO A 57 -10.91 6.19 1.75
CA PRO A 57 -12.29 5.71 1.75
C PRO A 57 -12.33 4.39 1.00
N LYS A 58 -12.85 3.33 1.63
CA LYS A 58 -13.03 2.06 0.92
C LYS A 58 -13.86 2.36 -0.31
N VAL A 59 -13.25 2.24 -1.50
CA VAL A 59 -13.97 2.39 -2.77
C VAL A 59 -15.21 1.51 -2.66
N ASN A 60 -16.38 2.15 -2.69
CA ASN A 60 -17.65 1.48 -2.50
C ASN A 60 -17.76 0.34 -3.53
N LYS A 61 -17.88 -0.89 -3.04
CA LYS A 61 -18.12 -2.10 -3.85
C LYS A 61 -19.39 -1.98 -4.73
N GLU A 62 -20.22 -0.97 -4.48
CA GLU A 62 -21.46 -0.69 -5.22
C GLU A 62 -21.21 -0.21 -6.66
N LEU A 63 -20.13 0.57 -6.91
CA LEU A 63 -19.79 1.02 -8.27
C LEU A 63 -19.29 -0.12 -9.18
N VAL A 64 -18.85 -1.23 -8.59
CA VAL A 64 -18.44 -2.43 -9.34
C VAL A 64 -19.67 -3.19 -9.85
N ASN A 65 -20.78 -3.18 -9.10
CA ASN A 65 -22.01 -3.86 -9.48
C ASN A 65 -22.76 -3.13 -10.60
N GLU A 66 -22.81 -1.78 -10.58
CA GLU A 66 -23.48 -1.00 -11.64
C GLU A 66 -22.80 -1.15 -13.00
N ASN A 67 -21.46 -1.21 -13.02
CA ASN A 67 -20.70 -1.44 -14.25
C ASN A 67 -20.81 -2.89 -14.78
N GLN A 68 -21.13 -3.88 -13.93
CA GLN A 68 -21.44 -5.24 -14.37
C GLN A 68 -22.88 -5.36 -14.90
N LEU A 69 -23.86 -4.76 -14.23
CA LEU A 69 -25.26 -4.77 -14.66
C LEU A 69 -25.47 -4.08 -16.02
N GLN A 70 -24.75 -2.98 -16.30
CA GLN A 70 -24.83 -2.29 -17.59
C GLN A 70 -24.17 -3.08 -18.74
N LYS A 71 -23.14 -3.90 -18.45
CA LYS A 71 -22.52 -4.79 -19.45
C LYS A 71 -23.39 -6.00 -19.79
N GLU A 72 -24.22 -6.47 -18.86
CA GLU A 72 -25.14 -7.59 -19.08
C GLU A 72 -26.46 -7.15 -19.76
N GLN A 73 -26.85 -5.88 -19.62
CA GLN A 73 -28.06 -5.32 -20.25
C GLN A 73 -27.79 -4.62 -21.61
N GLY A 74 -26.53 -4.49 -22.01
CA GLY A 74 -26.08 -3.80 -23.22
C GLY A 74 -25.71 -4.70 -24.41
N VAL A 75 -26.14 -5.96 -24.43
CA VAL A 75 -26.05 -6.81 -25.64
C VAL A 75 -27.38 -6.75 -26.37
N HIS A 76 -27.51 -5.76 -27.23
CA HIS A 76 -28.45 -5.79 -28.34
C HIS A 76 -27.75 -5.33 -29.62
#